data_AF-A0A0I9SGV3-F1
#
_entry.id   AF-A0A0I9SGV3-F1
#
_cell.length_a   1.000
_cell.length_b   1.000
_cell.length_c   1.000
_cell.angle_alpha   90.00
_cell.angle_beta   90.00
_cell.angle_gamma   90.00
#
_symmetry.space_group_name_H-M   'P 1'
#
loop_
_entity.id
_entity.type
_entity.pdbx_description
1 polymer ?
#
loop_
_entity_poly.entity_id
_entity_poly.type
_entity_poly.pdbx_seq_one_letter_code
_entity_poly.pdbx_strand_id
1 'polypeptide(L)'
;SGHSQGGGGSIMAGQDDRVKVTAPIQPYTIGLGHDSSSQRNQRGPMFLMSGGADTIAIPYLNAQPVYTRANVPIFWGERRYVSHFEPVGDGGAYRGPTTAWFRYHLMDDESARGTFYGRFCGLCTSLLWSDQRKGIE
;
A
#
# COMPACT_ATOMS: atom_id res chain seq x y z
N SER A 1 6.53 4.87 4.03
CA SER A 1 5.91 3.59 4.43
C SER A 1 5.76 3.57 5.93
N GLY A 2 5.00 2.60 6.47
CA GLY A 2 4.84 2.33 7.89
C GLY A 2 3.86 1.17 8.09
N HIS A 3 3.90 0.54 9.26
CA HIS A 3 3.01 -0.56 9.65
C HIS A 3 1.93 -0.10 10.63
N SER A 4 0.71 -0.64 10.54
CA SER A 4 -0.37 -0.39 11.49
C SER A 4 -0.67 1.10 11.65
N GLN A 5 -0.60 1.67 12.86
CA GLN A 5 -0.71 3.12 13.09
C GLN A 5 0.31 3.91 12.25
N GLY A 6 1.55 3.44 12.13
CA GLY A 6 2.57 4.05 11.28
C GLY A 6 2.22 3.98 9.78
N GLY A 7 1.45 2.98 9.35
CA GLY A 7 0.89 2.90 8.01
C GLY A 7 -0.11 4.04 7.77
N GLY A 8 -1.02 4.27 8.72
CA GLY A 8 -1.91 5.43 8.75
C GLY A 8 -1.14 6.75 8.78
N GLY A 9 -0.06 6.84 9.56
CA GLY A 9 0.84 7.99 9.60
C GLY A 9 1.55 8.25 8.28
N SER A 10 1.92 7.20 7.53
CA SER A 10 2.53 7.38 6.21
C SER A 10 1.57 7.96 5.17
N ILE A 11 0.27 7.68 5.29
CA ILE A 11 -0.78 8.32 4.49
C ILE A 11 -0.92 9.79 4.89
N MET A 12 -0.93 10.10 6.19
CA MET A 12 -0.96 11.47 6.68
C MET A 12 0.22 12.29 6.16
N ALA A 13 1.42 11.73 6.18
CA ALA A 13 2.65 12.36 5.68
C ALA A 13 2.66 12.50 4.14
N GLY A 14 1.95 11.61 3.42
CA GLY A 14 1.82 11.66 1.95
C GLY A 14 1.12 12.91 1.40
N GLN A 15 0.60 13.78 2.28
CA GLN A 15 0.05 15.08 1.93
C GLN A 15 1.11 16.17 1.67
N ASP A 16 2.32 15.96 2.18
CA ASP A 16 3.42 16.91 2.03
C ASP A 16 3.99 16.87 0.62
N ASP A 17 4.18 18.05 -0.01
CA ASP A 17 4.66 18.17 -1.41
C ASP A 17 6.07 17.61 -1.63
N ARG A 18 6.84 17.37 -0.55
CA ARG A 18 8.15 16.71 -0.59
C ARG A 18 8.03 15.19 -0.73
N VAL A 19 6.90 14.59 -0.36
CA VAL A 19 6.69 13.13 -0.42
C VAL A 19 6.25 12.72 -1.83
N LYS A 20 7.10 11.96 -2.52
CA LYS A 20 6.87 11.54 -3.91
C LYS A 20 6.04 10.27 -4.08
N VAL A 21 6.06 9.39 -3.09
CA VAL A 21 5.41 8.07 -3.18
C VAL A 21 5.15 7.52 -1.78
N THR A 22 4.04 6.80 -1.61
CA THR A 22 3.71 6.14 -0.33
C THR A 22 3.52 4.63 -0.52
N ALA A 23 3.75 3.88 0.57
CA ALA A 23 3.58 2.42 0.60
C ALA A 23 3.15 1.95 2.00
N PRO A 24 1.93 2.29 2.46
CA PRO A 24 1.41 1.87 3.76
C PRO A 24 1.19 0.35 3.83
N ILE A 25 1.70 -0.29 4.88
CA ILE A 25 1.59 -1.74 5.12
C ILE A 25 0.60 -1.99 6.25
N GLN A 26 -0.51 -2.68 5.95
CA GLN A 26 -1.58 -2.99 6.90
C GLN A 26 -1.97 -1.75 7.74
N PRO A 27 -2.31 -0.62 7.10
CA PRO A 27 -2.49 0.64 7.82
C PRO A 27 -3.72 0.57 8.73
N TYR A 28 -3.61 1.14 9.92
CA TYR A 28 -4.74 1.41 10.80
C TYR A 28 -5.19 2.86 10.59
N THR A 29 -6.44 3.08 10.16
CA THR A 29 -6.92 4.39 9.66
C THR A 29 -8.24 4.84 10.28
N ILE A 30 -8.80 4.07 11.21
CA ILE A 30 -10.08 4.40 11.88
C ILE A 30 -9.91 5.11 13.23
N GLY A 31 -8.72 5.60 13.54
CA GLY A 31 -8.43 6.29 14.79
C GLY A 31 -6.95 6.58 14.98
N LEU A 32 -6.50 6.63 16.24
CA LEU A 32 -5.08 6.71 16.60
C LEU A 32 -4.32 7.89 15.94
N GLY A 33 -5.01 9.01 15.72
CA GLY A 33 -4.47 10.23 15.12
C GLY A 33 -4.56 10.30 13.59
N HIS A 34 -5.12 9.29 12.93
CA HIS A 34 -5.36 9.35 11.49
C HIS A 34 -6.57 10.25 11.16
N ASP A 35 -6.38 11.21 10.25
CA ASP A 35 -7.47 11.98 9.65
C ASP A 35 -7.78 11.40 8.26
N SER A 36 -8.99 10.88 8.09
CA SER A 36 -9.45 10.30 6.81
C SER A 36 -9.47 11.29 5.64
N SER A 37 -9.48 12.62 5.91
CA SER A 37 -9.37 13.64 4.86
C SER A 37 -8.04 13.52 4.09
N SER A 38 -6.97 13.09 4.76
CA SER A 38 -5.64 12.88 4.17
C SER A 38 -5.63 11.91 2.98
N GLN A 39 -6.56 10.95 2.97
CA GLN A 39 -6.67 9.95 1.91
C GLN A 39 -7.01 10.57 0.53
N ARG A 40 -7.54 11.81 0.53
CA ARG A 40 -7.87 12.58 -0.68
C ARG A 40 -6.84 13.67 -1.03
N ASN A 41 -5.80 13.81 -0.23
CA ASN A 41 -4.81 14.88 -0.34
C ASN A 41 -3.40 14.34 -0.63
N GLN A 42 -3.29 13.16 -1.25
CA GLN A 42 -2.00 12.54 -1.54
C GLN A 42 -1.29 13.25 -2.70
N ARG A 43 0.04 13.34 -2.62
CA ARG A 43 0.87 14.04 -3.61
C ARG A 43 1.49 13.14 -4.68
N GLY A 44 1.53 11.84 -4.44
CA GLY A 44 2.12 10.87 -5.36
C GLY A 44 1.44 9.51 -5.26
N PRO A 45 1.83 8.56 -6.14
CA PRO A 45 1.19 7.26 -6.21
C PRO A 45 1.32 6.48 -4.89
N MET A 46 0.36 5.60 -4.64
CA MET A 46 0.29 4.79 -3.42
C MET A 46 0.30 3.29 -3.74
N PHE A 47 1.17 2.54 -3.06
CA PHE A 47 1.05 1.10 -2.95
C PHE A 47 0.45 0.72 -1.59
N LEU A 48 -0.86 0.53 -1.58
CA LEU A 48 -1.60 0.15 -0.39
C LEU A 48 -1.51 -1.36 -0.20
N MET A 49 -1.04 -1.80 0.97
CA MET A 49 -0.90 -3.22 1.29
C MET A 49 -1.79 -3.61 2.47
N SER A 50 -2.53 -4.70 2.35
CA SER A 50 -3.33 -5.29 3.43
C SER A 50 -3.04 -6.78 3.61
N GLY A 51 -3.41 -7.34 4.77
CA GLY A 51 -3.32 -8.77 5.06
C GLY A 51 -4.71 -9.38 5.11
N GLY A 52 -4.95 -10.45 4.35
CA GLY A 52 -6.28 -11.08 4.26
C GLY A 52 -6.73 -11.79 5.54
N ALA A 53 -5.81 -12.08 6.46
CA ALA A 53 -6.12 -12.60 7.80
C ALA A 53 -5.78 -11.58 8.90
N ASP A 54 -5.64 -10.30 8.55
CA ASP A 54 -5.47 -9.23 9.51
C ASP A 54 -6.79 -8.94 10.23
N THR A 55 -6.85 -9.30 11.51
CA THR A 55 -7.99 -9.09 12.38
C THR A 55 -7.86 -7.86 13.29
N ILE A 56 -6.76 -7.11 13.18
CA ILE A 56 -6.49 -5.88 13.95
C ILE A 56 -6.77 -4.66 13.07
N ALA A 57 -6.07 -4.54 11.95
CA ALA A 57 -6.29 -3.52 10.94
C ALA A 57 -7.11 -4.11 9.77
N ILE A 58 -8.34 -4.56 10.09
CA ILE A 58 -9.23 -5.27 9.16
C ILE A 58 -9.29 -4.52 7.82
N PRO A 59 -8.95 -5.17 6.67
CA PRO A 59 -8.80 -4.49 5.38
C PRO A 59 -10.05 -3.72 4.94
N TYR A 60 -11.23 -4.32 5.14
CA TYR A 60 -12.52 -3.69 4.83
C TYR A 60 -12.73 -2.35 5.55
N LEU A 61 -12.27 -2.25 6.81
CA LEU A 61 -12.46 -1.06 7.62
C LEU A 61 -11.33 -0.03 7.44
N ASN A 62 -10.11 -0.48 7.14
CA ASN A 62 -8.93 0.39 7.18
C ASN A 62 -8.28 0.64 5.82
N ALA A 63 -8.17 -0.36 4.96
CA ALA A 63 -7.51 -0.25 3.66
C ALA A 63 -8.50 0.13 2.55
N GLN A 64 -9.64 -0.56 2.47
CA GLN A 64 -10.65 -0.30 1.43
C GLN A 64 -11.09 1.17 1.36
N PRO A 65 -11.35 1.88 2.48
CA PRO A 65 -11.74 3.28 2.39
C PRO A 65 -10.62 4.19 1.85
N VAL A 66 -9.35 3.86 2.13
CA VAL A 66 -8.19 4.56 1.55
C VAL A 66 -8.18 4.38 0.03
N TYR A 67 -8.32 3.14 -0.44
CA TYR A 67 -8.39 2.84 -1.87
C TYR A 67 -9.53 3.58 -2.58
N THR A 68 -10.72 3.57 -1.99
CA THR A 68 -11.88 4.26 -2.53
C THR A 68 -11.64 5.77 -2.66
N ARG A 69 -11.01 6.38 -1.64
CA ARG A 69 -10.86 7.85 -1.57
C ARG A 69 -9.63 8.41 -2.27
N ALA A 70 -8.61 7.58 -2.54
CA ALA A 70 -7.36 8.01 -3.16
C ALA A 70 -7.59 8.90 -4.40
N ASN A 71 -6.99 10.10 -4.36
CA ASN A 71 -6.97 11.10 -5.44
C ASN A 71 -5.80 10.93 -6.42
N VAL A 72 -4.97 9.91 -6.21
CA VAL A 72 -3.73 9.60 -6.92
C VAL A 72 -3.80 8.19 -7.50
N PRO A 73 -2.92 7.83 -8.44
CA PRO A 73 -2.72 6.43 -8.84
C PRO A 73 -2.48 5.54 -7.62
N ILE A 74 -3.19 4.42 -7.55
CA ILE A 74 -3.10 3.49 -6.42
C ILE A 74 -3.14 2.04 -6.89
N PHE A 75 -2.19 1.26 -6.37
CA PHE A 75 -2.19 -0.20 -6.42
C PHE A 75 -2.55 -0.67 -5.01
N TRP A 76 -3.68 -1.36 -4.84
CA TRP A 76 -4.00 -2.04 -3.59
C TRP A 76 -3.76 -3.53 -3.75
N GLY A 77 -2.76 -4.06 -3.04
CA GLY A 77 -2.48 -5.50 -2.96
C GLY A 77 -2.84 -6.04 -1.59
N GLU A 78 -3.80 -6.97 -1.53
CA GLU A 78 -4.07 -7.76 -0.33
C GLU A 78 -3.32 -9.10 -0.40
N ARG A 79 -2.41 -9.32 0.55
CA ARG A 79 -1.72 -10.61 0.69
C ARG A 79 -2.64 -11.58 1.42
N ARG A 80 -3.08 -12.65 0.76
CA ARG A 80 -3.98 -13.64 1.35
C ARG A 80 -3.35 -14.36 2.55
N TYR A 81 -4.16 -14.68 3.56
CA TYR A 81 -3.82 -15.51 4.73
C TYR A 81 -2.84 -14.93 5.74
N VAL A 82 -2.14 -13.84 5.44
CA VAL A 82 -1.17 -13.26 6.38
C VAL A 82 -1.87 -12.40 7.44
N SER A 83 -1.38 -12.47 8.67
CA SER A 83 -1.93 -11.75 9.82
C SER A 83 -1.32 -10.35 9.95
N HIS A 84 -1.76 -9.60 10.97
CA HIS A 84 -1.23 -8.27 11.30
C HIS A 84 0.28 -8.25 11.63
N PHE A 85 0.87 -9.41 11.92
CA PHE A 85 2.27 -9.52 12.34
C PHE A 85 3.23 -9.89 11.20
N GLU A 86 2.71 -10.18 10.01
CA GLU A 86 3.53 -10.48 8.83
C GLU A 86 4.61 -9.43 8.53
N PRO A 87 4.39 -8.11 8.73
CA PRO A 87 5.43 -7.11 8.50
C PRO A 87 6.51 -7.05 9.60
N VAL A 88 6.34 -7.75 10.73
CA VAL A 88 7.23 -7.62 11.88
C VAL A 88 8.57 -8.30 11.61
N GLY A 89 9.67 -7.64 12.01
CA GLY A 89 11.02 -8.16 11.82
C GLY A 89 11.52 -7.90 10.41
N ASP A 90 11.51 -8.92 9.56
CA ASP A 90 12.10 -8.86 8.22
C ASP A 90 11.13 -8.31 7.14
N GLY A 91 9.91 -7.92 7.52
CA GLY A 91 8.88 -7.42 6.60
C GLY A 91 8.09 -8.49 5.84
N GLY A 92 8.40 -9.78 6.04
CA GLY A 92 7.67 -10.92 5.49
C GLY A 92 7.38 -10.81 3.99
N ALA A 93 6.17 -11.20 3.61
CA ALA A 93 5.67 -11.15 2.24
C ALA A 93 5.62 -9.73 1.62
N TYR A 94 5.70 -8.68 2.44
CA TYR A 94 5.67 -7.29 1.96
C TYR A 94 7.06 -6.76 1.61
N ARG A 95 8.15 -7.40 2.06
CA ARG A 95 9.54 -6.95 1.85
C ARG A 95 9.86 -6.76 0.38
N GLY A 96 9.62 -7.79 -0.44
CA GLY A 96 9.92 -7.76 -1.87
C GLY A 96 9.11 -6.70 -2.63
N PRO A 97 7.76 -6.77 -2.59
CA PRO A 97 6.91 -5.79 -3.25
C PRO A 97 7.18 -4.35 -2.81
N THR A 98 7.34 -4.09 -1.51
CA THR A 98 7.63 -2.72 -1.03
C THR A 98 8.96 -2.20 -1.59
N THR A 99 9.98 -3.06 -1.66
CA THR A 99 11.28 -2.71 -2.24
C THR A 99 11.14 -2.39 -3.73
N ALA A 100 10.44 -3.24 -4.49
CA ALA A 100 10.22 -3.02 -5.92
C ALA A 100 9.48 -1.69 -6.18
N TRP A 101 8.47 -1.37 -5.38
CA TRP A 101 7.71 -0.12 -5.50
C TRP A 101 8.60 1.11 -5.33
N PHE A 102 9.45 1.12 -4.30
CA PHE A 102 10.37 2.22 -4.08
C PHE A 102 11.47 2.31 -5.13
N ARG A 103 12.04 1.18 -5.56
CA ARG A 103 13.06 1.18 -6.62
C ARG A 103 12.50 1.74 -7.93
N TYR A 104 11.27 1.36 -8.29
CA TYR A 104 10.61 1.89 -9.47
C TYR A 104 10.40 3.41 -9.37
N HIS A 105 9.82 3.91 -8.26
CA HIS A 105 9.43 5.32 -8.16
C HIS A 105 10.54 6.29 -7.71
N LEU A 106 11.61 5.79 -7.09
CA LEU A 106 12.66 6.63 -6.49
C LEU A 106 14.06 6.39 -7.07
N MET A 107 14.24 5.38 -7.90
CA MET A 107 15.54 5.03 -8.48
C MET A 107 15.47 4.75 -9.98
N ASP A 108 14.33 5.05 -10.62
CA ASP A 108 14.07 4.79 -12.05
C ASP A 108 14.39 3.32 -12.45
N ASP A 109 14.15 2.37 -11.54
CA ASP A 109 14.42 0.95 -11.78
C ASP A 109 13.30 0.33 -12.63
N GLU A 110 13.47 0.38 -13.95
CA GLU A 110 12.52 -0.20 -14.90
C GLU A 110 12.37 -1.71 -14.76
N SER A 111 13.34 -2.44 -14.17
CA SER A 111 13.18 -3.87 -13.92
C SER A 111 12.09 -4.16 -12.88
N ALA A 112 11.80 -3.21 -11.99
CA ALA A 112 10.75 -3.34 -10.97
C ALA A 112 9.35 -3.04 -11.52
N ARG A 113 9.23 -2.35 -12.66
CA ARG A 113 7.96 -1.92 -13.28
C ARG A 113 6.98 -3.09 -13.45
N GLY A 114 7.48 -4.24 -13.93
CA GLY A 114 6.68 -5.44 -14.17
C GLY A 114 6.02 -6.05 -12.92
N THR A 115 6.37 -5.59 -11.73
CA THR A 115 5.72 -6.01 -10.48
C THR A 115 4.29 -5.48 -10.36
N PHE A 116 4.02 -4.26 -10.85
CA PHE A 116 2.76 -3.52 -10.63
C PHE A 116 2.01 -3.14 -11.90
N TYR A 117 2.74 -2.97 -13.01
CA TYR A 117 2.20 -2.46 -14.27
C TYR A 117 2.06 -3.58 -15.30
N GLY A 118 1.08 -3.42 -16.19
CA GLY A 118 0.64 -4.40 -17.16
C GLY A 118 -0.53 -5.26 -16.64
N ARG A 119 -1.29 -5.81 -17.59
CA ARG A 119 -2.38 -6.76 -17.30
C ARG A 119 -1.90 -7.99 -16.53
N PHE A 120 -0.67 -8.42 -16.80
CA PHE A 120 -0.05 -9.62 -16.22
C PHE A 120 1.13 -9.26 -15.31
N CYS A 121 1.00 -8.16 -14.55
CA CYS A 121 2.03 -7.78 -13.59
C CYS A 121 2.28 -8.90 -12.57
N GLY A 122 3.48 -8.95 -11.98
CA GLY A 122 3.88 -10.04 -11.08
C GLY A 122 2.90 -10.28 -9.92
N LEU A 123 2.34 -9.21 -9.33
CA LEU A 123 1.31 -9.33 -8.30
C LEU A 123 -0.07 -9.72 -8.88
N CYS A 124 -0.40 -9.24 -10.07
CA CYS A 124 -1.67 -9.46 -10.77
C CYS A 124 -1.89 -10.94 -11.12
N THR A 125 -0.82 -11.69 -11.38
CA THR A 125 -0.90 -13.12 -11.72
C THR A 125 -0.70 -14.04 -10.53
N SER A 126 -0.41 -13.49 -9.35
CA SER A 126 -0.15 -14.29 -8.16
C SER A 126 -1.45 -14.76 -7.51
N LEU A 127 -1.57 -16.07 -7.25
CA LEU A 127 -2.70 -16.63 -6.49
C LEU A 127 -2.72 -16.20 -5.02
N LEU A 128 -1.61 -15.64 -4.53
CA LEU A 128 -1.40 -15.24 -3.15
C LEU A 128 -1.75 -13.76 -2.88
N TRP A 129 -2.04 -13.01 -3.94
CA TRP A 129 -2.42 -11.61 -3.89
C TRP A 129 -3.78 -11.41 -4.54
N SER A 130 -4.59 -10.54 -3.95
CA SER A 130 -5.76 -9.97 -4.61
C SER A 130 -5.46 -8.50 -4.87
N ASP A 131 -5.51 -8.06 -6.13
CA ASP A 131 -5.24 -6.66 -6.49
C ASP A 131 -6.50 -5.87 -6.85
N GLN A 132 -6.45 -4.57 -6.55
CA GLN A 132 -7.32 -3.55 -7.14
C GLN A 132 -6.47 -2.35 -7.54
N ARG A 133 -6.75 -1.77 -8.71
CA ARG A 133 -5.93 -0.70 -9.29
C ARG A 133 -6.80 0.46 -9.77
N LYS A 134 -6.31 1.68 -9.58
CA LYS A 134 -6.90 2.92 -10.10
C LYS A 134 -5.78 3.83 -10.61
N GLY A 135 -5.87 4.27 -11.86
CA GLY A 135 -4.86 5.14 -12.47
C GLY A 135 -3.47 4.49 -12.66
N ILE A 136 -3.41 3.15 -12.67
CA ILE A 136 -2.21 2.34 -12.90
C ILE A 136 -2.58 1.25 -13.91
N GLU A 137 -1.85 1.17 -15.03
CA GLU A 137 -2.10 0.22 -16.13
C GLU A 137 -0.89 -0.66 -16.48
#